data_AF-A0A7W0Q0K5-F1
#
_entry.id   AF-A0A7W0Q0K5-F1
#
_cell.length_a   1.000
_cell.length_b   1.000
_cell.length_c   1.000
_cell.angle_alpha   90.00
_cell.angle_beta   90.00
_cell.angle_gamma   90.00
#
_symmetry.space_group_name_H-M   'P 1'
#
loop_
_entity.id
_entity.type
_entity.pdbx_description
1 polymer ?
#
loop_
_entity_poly.entity_id
_entity_poly.type
_entity_poly.pdbx_seq_one_letter_code
_entity_poly.pdbx_strand_id
1 'polypeptide(L)'
;MTEVAVGVVLHTALGLALAALVWLVGRGCLVLFRRPLEGRSLLDAYPLGLFVVMAAAVPPLVWRPLGVLSALVVLATVVAGARTATPPLRGVTLSLAALGSAAFGVGLGTLLHGPTGDLDSAAYGGMLWYVAKVVSATHSIVPFRDPLAEGEQMIYTEAGTSFVGAVLAWLPGFDPILYHAATLPTFAVASLCVGIALFAEDRPVPVAPVGVAVALLAVAIVPYPSWVTETPPAAFALPLVFSLWRVWRDELDTRWLVLLSTVVALDYFQTKVIAIMALGLLLLAGLVERHRHRPDFRRVATIAAGLLTLGAAAVIGLLFAFASWYTGLASPKALPLDAVRGLTDGDPDVRSLGLVCLVVAEVLLLVAVARARVWGLWVPLALTVLLSWFVSGYGFDVALVSEIFLACLLLLAGLRLDLRSAIAAGALLMFAAAAREPLGPQPGFVLVVALLVALGAVAVRSRVLVRVGAVAAAAAVVLALAAHKGLDNPTVAITT
;
A
#
# COMPACT_ATOMS: atom_id res chain seq x y z
N MET A 1 -9.86 28.35 -7.06
CA MET A 1 -10.53 27.27 -6.27
C MET A 1 -11.32 26.22 -7.10
N THR A 2 -12.13 26.63 -8.08
CA THR A 2 -12.95 25.70 -8.91
C THR A 2 -12.10 24.76 -9.76
N GLU A 3 -10.94 25.22 -10.24
CA GLU A 3 -10.00 24.42 -11.03
C GLU A 3 -9.40 23.25 -10.24
N VAL A 4 -8.91 23.50 -9.02
CA VAL A 4 -8.42 22.43 -8.11
C VAL A 4 -9.52 21.43 -7.82
N ALA A 5 -10.74 21.89 -7.51
CA ALA A 5 -11.85 21.00 -7.18
C ALA A 5 -12.20 20.05 -8.34
N VAL A 6 -12.24 20.56 -9.58
CA VAL A 6 -12.49 19.74 -10.77
C VAL A 6 -11.35 18.77 -11.02
N GLY A 7 -10.10 19.23 -10.92
CA GLY A 7 -8.91 18.39 -11.08
C GLY A 7 -8.85 17.25 -10.06
N VAL A 8 -9.15 17.53 -8.79
CA VAL A 8 -9.20 16.53 -7.71
C VAL A 8 -10.26 15.48 -8.01
N VAL A 9 -11.48 15.88 -8.37
CA VAL A 9 -12.56 14.93 -8.70
C VAL A 9 -12.18 14.05 -9.89
N LEU A 10 -11.57 14.63 -10.92
CA LEU A 10 -11.09 13.89 -12.09
C LEU A 10 -10.05 12.82 -11.70
N HIS A 11 -9.06 13.18 -10.88
CA HIS A 11 -8.00 12.25 -10.45
C HIS A 11 -8.51 11.20 -9.46
N THR A 12 -9.46 11.55 -8.58
CA THR A 12 -10.16 10.57 -7.75
C THR A 12 -10.92 9.56 -8.61
N ALA A 13 -11.65 10.02 -9.63
CA ALA A 13 -12.34 9.12 -10.56
C ALA A 13 -11.34 8.24 -11.35
N LEU A 14 -10.20 8.81 -11.76
CA LEU A 14 -9.12 8.08 -12.40
C LEU A 14 -8.56 6.98 -11.48
N GLY A 15 -8.43 7.25 -10.17
CA GLY A 15 -7.97 6.25 -9.19
C GLY A 15 -8.93 5.06 -9.06
N LEU A 16 -10.24 5.33 -9.02
CA LEU A 16 -11.27 4.27 -9.04
C LEU A 16 -11.24 3.48 -10.36
N ALA A 17 -11.08 4.17 -11.49
CA ALA A 17 -11.00 3.54 -12.81
C ALA A 17 -9.74 2.66 -12.93
N LEU A 18 -8.60 3.12 -12.43
CA LEU A 18 -7.36 2.35 -12.40
C LEU A 18 -7.49 1.09 -11.53
N ALA A 19 -8.16 1.20 -10.37
CA ALA A 19 -8.42 0.04 -9.51
C ALA A 19 -9.30 -0.99 -10.25
N ALA A 20 -10.40 -0.54 -10.85
CA ALA A 20 -11.27 -1.39 -11.65
C ALA A 20 -10.51 -2.06 -12.81
N LEU A 21 -9.65 -1.30 -13.51
CA LEU A 21 -8.82 -1.81 -14.60
C LEU A 21 -7.90 -2.94 -14.12
N VAL A 22 -7.12 -2.72 -13.06
CA VAL A 22 -6.19 -3.71 -12.51
C VAL A 22 -6.93 -5.01 -12.15
N TRP A 23 -8.04 -4.92 -11.42
CA TRP A 23 -8.81 -6.11 -11.03
C TRP A 23 -9.44 -6.83 -12.24
N LEU A 24 -9.95 -6.08 -13.24
CA LEU A 24 -10.55 -6.66 -14.45
C LEU A 24 -9.52 -7.34 -15.35
N VAL A 25 -8.36 -6.71 -15.58
CA VAL A 25 -7.24 -7.29 -16.32
C VAL A 25 -6.79 -8.59 -15.64
N GLY A 26 -6.58 -8.54 -14.32
CA GLY A 26 -6.21 -9.70 -13.52
C GLY A 26 -7.20 -10.86 -13.59
N ARG A 27 -8.49 -10.55 -13.50
CA ARG A 27 -9.57 -11.53 -13.70
C ARG A 27 -9.51 -12.14 -15.10
N GLY A 28 -9.25 -11.31 -16.12
CA GLY A 28 -8.99 -11.76 -17.48
C GLY A 28 -7.85 -12.76 -17.58
N CYS A 29 -6.72 -12.48 -16.92
CA CYS A 29 -5.60 -13.41 -16.83
C CYS A 29 -6.01 -14.75 -16.19
N LEU A 30 -6.77 -14.73 -15.09
CA LEU A 30 -7.27 -15.96 -14.47
C LEU A 30 -8.14 -16.78 -15.43
N VAL A 31 -9.03 -16.14 -16.19
CA VAL A 31 -9.84 -16.79 -17.24
C VAL A 31 -8.95 -17.44 -18.30
N LEU A 32 -7.96 -16.71 -18.80
CA LEU A 32 -7.05 -17.19 -19.84
C LEU A 32 -6.20 -18.37 -19.36
N PHE A 33 -5.79 -18.37 -18.08
CA PHE A 33 -5.11 -19.49 -17.43
C PHE A 33 -6.07 -20.61 -16.97
N ARG A 34 -7.36 -20.51 -17.29
CA ARG A 34 -8.42 -21.46 -16.91
C ARG A 34 -8.48 -21.73 -15.41
N ARG A 35 -8.25 -20.70 -14.60
CA ARG A 35 -8.39 -20.80 -13.14
C ARG A 35 -9.85 -20.58 -12.73
N PRO A 36 -10.31 -21.25 -11.65
CA PRO A 36 -11.63 -20.97 -11.07
C PRO A 36 -11.74 -19.48 -10.72
N LEU A 37 -12.91 -18.89 -10.95
CA LEU A 37 -13.22 -17.49 -10.61
C LEU A 37 -14.08 -17.39 -9.35
N GLU A 38 -13.78 -18.21 -8.33
CA GLU A 38 -14.62 -18.33 -7.15
C GLU A 38 -13.77 -18.27 -5.88
N GLY A 39 -14.28 -17.57 -4.87
CA GLY A 39 -13.67 -17.45 -3.56
C GLY A 39 -12.23 -16.93 -3.60
N ARG A 40 -11.30 -17.70 -3.01
CA ARG A 40 -9.91 -17.28 -2.77
C ARG A 40 -9.06 -17.09 -4.02
N SER A 41 -9.38 -17.72 -5.15
CA SER A 41 -8.59 -17.59 -6.37
C SER A 41 -8.71 -16.21 -7.01
N LEU A 42 -9.80 -15.49 -6.76
CA LEU A 42 -9.98 -14.12 -7.25
C LEU A 42 -8.99 -13.13 -6.62
N LEU A 43 -8.43 -13.43 -5.44
CA LEU A 43 -7.37 -12.62 -4.84
C LEU A 43 -6.09 -12.61 -5.69
N ASP A 44 -5.88 -13.63 -6.52
CA ASP A 44 -4.75 -13.72 -7.43
C ASP A 44 -4.92 -12.78 -8.65
N ALA A 45 -6.11 -12.19 -8.84
CA ALA A 45 -6.35 -11.23 -9.91
C ALA A 45 -5.53 -9.95 -9.73
N TYR A 46 -5.44 -9.41 -8.51
CA TYR A 46 -4.71 -8.16 -8.27
C TYR A 46 -3.24 -8.19 -8.75
N PRO A 47 -2.37 -9.12 -8.30
CA PRO A 47 -0.97 -9.14 -8.74
C PRO A 47 -0.83 -9.38 -10.24
N LEU A 48 -1.64 -10.28 -10.82
CA LEU A 48 -1.61 -10.52 -12.27
C LEU A 48 -2.02 -9.28 -13.06
N GLY A 49 -3.07 -8.60 -12.60
CA GLY A 49 -3.56 -7.39 -13.22
C GLY A 49 -2.59 -6.23 -13.11
N LEU A 50 -1.99 -6.05 -11.93
CA LEU A 50 -1.00 -5.02 -11.66
C LEU A 50 0.23 -5.23 -12.54
N PHE A 51 0.75 -6.46 -12.58
CA PHE A 51 1.88 -6.82 -13.43
C PHE A 51 1.61 -6.51 -14.91
N VAL A 52 0.45 -6.91 -15.43
CA VAL A 52 0.08 -6.65 -16.83
C VAL A 52 -0.08 -5.16 -17.09
N VAL A 53 -0.71 -4.39 -16.19
CA VAL A 53 -0.88 -2.95 -16.35
C VAL A 53 0.47 -2.22 -16.34
N MET A 54 1.36 -2.56 -15.40
CA MET A 54 2.71 -1.99 -15.36
C MET A 54 3.54 -2.37 -16.58
N ALA A 55 3.51 -3.65 -16.98
CA ALA A 55 4.22 -4.12 -18.17
C ALA A 55 3.68 -3.48 -19.46
N ALA A 56 2.36 -3.31 -19.58
CA ALA A 56 1.71 -2.66 -20.71
C ALA A 56 2.01 -1.15 -20.78
N ALA A 57 2.38 -0.51 -19.67
CA ALA A 57 2.77 0.89 -19.65
C ALA A 57 4.15 1.14 -20.29
N VAL A 58 5.03 0.13 -20.36
CA VAL A 58 6.41 0.32 -20.85
C VAL A 58 6.50 0.51 -22.38
N PRO A 59 5.92 -0.35 -23.25
CA PRO A 59 6.05 -0.22 -24.70
C PRO A 59 5.71 1.16 -25.29
N PRO A 60 4.58 1.83 -24.93
CA PRO A 60 4.27 3.16 -25.47
C PRO A 60 5.28 4.24 -25.08
N LEU A 61 5.98 4.07 -23.95
CA LEU A 61 7.02 5.00 -23.49
C LEU A 61 8.36 4.78 -24.23
N VAL A 62 8.62 3.57 -24.74
CA VAL A 62 9.76 3.30 -25.63
C VAL A 62 9.47 3.82 -27.04
N TRP A 63 8.32 3.43 -27.60
CA TRP A 63 7.93 3.80 -28.95
C TRP A 63 6.41 3.83 -29.05
N ARG A 64 5.84 5.03 -29.24
CA ARG A 64 4.39 5.28 -29.20
C ARG A 64 3.52 4.29 -29.97
N PRO A 65 3.88 3.85 -31.19
CA PRO A 65 3.12 2.83 -31.93
C PRO A 65 2.95 1.49 -31.21
N LEU A 66 3.89 1.10 -30.35
CA LEU A 66 3.77 -0.11 -29.53
C LEU A 66 2.65 -0.01 -28.49
N GLY A 67 2.17 1.20 -28.20
CA GLY A 67 0.99 1.43 -27.36
C GLY A 67 -0.26 0.72 -27.89
N VAL A 68 -0.37 0.50 -29.19
CA VAL A 68 -1.47 -0.28 -29.78
C VAL A 68 -1.42 -1.73 -29.30
N LEU A 69 -0.23 -2.34 -29.26
CA LEU A 69 -0.07 -3.71 -28.77
C LEU A 69 -0.41 -3.80 -27.27
N SER A 70 0.09 -2.85 -26.47
CA SER A 70 -0.27 -2.74 -25.05
C SER A 70 -1.79 -2.62 -24.85
N ALA A 71 -2.45 -1.73 -25.61
CA ALA A 71 -3.88 -1.53 -25.54
C ALA A 71 -4.66 -2.78 -25.94
N LEU A 72 -4.22 -3.51 -26.97
CA LEU A 72 -4.85 -4.77 -27.39
C LEU A 72 -4.72 -5.87 -26.32
N VAL A 73 -3.56 -5.98 -25.66
CA VAL A 73 -3.36 -6.96 -24.56
C VAL A 73 -4.24 -6.61 -23.37
N VAL A 74 -4.26 -5.35 -22.94
CA VAL A 74 -5.12 -4.87 -21.85
C VAL A 74 -6.59 -5.04 -22.21
N LEU A 75 -7.00 -4.70 -23.43
CA LEU A 75 -8.39 -4.85 -23.87
C LEU A 75 -8.81 -6.32 -23.95
N ALA A 76 -7.96 -7.20 -24.48
CA ALA A 76 -8.26 -8.63 -24.57
C ALA A 76 -8.46 -9.26 -23.18
N THR A 77 -7.62 -8.90 -22.21
CA THR A 77 -7.75 -9.36 -20.82
C THR A 77 -9.00 -8.77 -20.16
N VAL A 78 -9.26 -7.47 -20.31
CA VAL A 78 -10.50 -6.83 -19.82
C VAL A 78 -11.75 -7.51 -20.38
N VAL A 79 -11.80 -7.76 -21.70
CA VAL A 79 -12.92 -8.43 -22.36
C VAL A 79 -13.08 -9.87 -21.84
N ALA A 80 -11.98 -10.61 -21.66
CA ALA A 80 -12.02 -11.95 -21.09
C ALA A 80 -12.57 -11.94 -19.64
N GLY A 81 -12.14 -10.98 -18.82
CA GLY A 81 -12.61 -10.81 -17.45
C GLY A 81 -14.08 -10.43 -17.38
N ALA A 82 -14.51 -9.46 -18.20
CA ALA A 82 -15.88 -8.93 -18.22
C ALA A 82 -16.92 -9.94 -18.72
N ARG A 83 -16.53 -10.89 -19.57
CA ARG A 83 -17.44 -11.95 -20.09
C ARG A 83 -17.90 -12.95 -19.03
N THR A 84 -17.33 -12.92 -17.83
CA THR A 84 -17.70 -13.85 -16.76
C THR A 84 -18.67 -13.16 -15.79
N ALA A 85 -19.85 -13.74 -15.59
CA ALA A 85 -21.06 -13.03 -15.17
C ALA A 85 -21.23 -12.79 -13.65
N THR A 86 -20.22 -13.07 -12.82
CA THR A 86 -20.34 -12.89 -11.36
C THR A 86 -19.48 -11.72 -10.90
N PRO A 87 -20.07 -10.56 -10.56
CA PRO A 87 -19.41 -9.62 -9.67
C PRO A 87 -19.44 -10.21 -8.25
N PRO A 88 -18.28 -10.49 -7.64
CA PRO A 88 -18.21 -11.14 -6.32
C PRO A 88 -18.62 -10.23 -5.15
N LEU A 89 -19.03 -8.98 -5.42
CA LEU A 89 -19.16 -7.95 -4.38
C LEU A 89 -20.59 -7.42 -4.23
N ARG A 90 -21.07 -7.40 -2.98
CA ARG A 90 -22.40 -6.86 -2.62
C ARG A 90 -22.43 -5.34 -2.78
N GLY A 91 -23.46 -4.82 -3.47
CA GLY A 91 -23.55 -3.42 -3.90
C GLY A 91 -23.31 -2.38 -2.79
N VAL A 92 -23.90 -2.53 -1.60
CA VAL A 92 -23.78 -1.54 -0.51
C VAL A 92 -22.34 -1.43 0.01
N THR A 93 -21.64 -2.55 0.20
CA THR A 93 -20.25 -2.56 0.67
C THR A 93 -19.32 -1.92 -0.35
N LEU A 94 -19.56 -2.19 -1.64
CA LEU A 94 -18.79 -1.61 -2.74
C LEU A 94 -19.04 -0.10 -2.89
N SER A 95 -20.28 0.36 -2.73
CA SER A 95 -20.60 1.79 -2.75
C SER A 95 -19.88 2.54 -1.62
N LEU A 96 -19.84 1.96 -0.41
CA LEU A 96 -19.18 2.60 0.73
C LEU A 96 -17.66 2.58 0.62
N ALA A 97 -17.10 1.47 0.11
CA ALA A 97 -15.70 1.41 -0.25
C ALA A 97 -15.34 2.50 -1.25
N ALA A 98 -16.10 2.62 -2.35
CA ALA A 98 -15.87 3.64 -3.36
C ALA A 98 -16.00 5.07 -2.78
N LEU A 99 -17.02 5.33 -1.95
CA LEU A 99 -17.19 6.62 -1.28
C LEU A 99 -16.04 6.93 -0.31
N GLY A 100 -15.61 5.96 0.50
CA GLY A 100 -14.50 6.14 1.43
C GLY A 100 -13.15 6.33 0.72
N SER A 101 -12.88 5.55 -0.34
CA SER A 101 -11.70 5.73 -1.20
C SER A 101 -11.70 7.08 -1.92
N ALA A 102 -12.88 7.54 -2.36
CA ALA A 102 -13.04 8.85 -2.96
C ALA A 102 -12.83 9.96 -1.93
N ALA A 103 -13.43 9.87 -0.75
CA ALA A 103 -13.25 10.83 0.33
C ALA A 103 -11.77 10.97 0.73
N PHE A 104 -11.03 9.85 0.81
CA PHE A 104 -9.61 9.87 1.13
C PHE A 104 -8.77 10.57 0.06
N GLY A 105 -8.96 10.23 -1.22
CA GLY A 105 -8.22 10.88 -2.31
C GLY A 105 -8.64 12.32 -2.58
N VAL A 106 -9.91 12.66 -2.38
CA VAL A 106 -10.37 14.07 -2.41
C VAL A 106 -9.70 14.83 -1.28
N GLY A 107 -9.72 14.30 -0.05
CA GLY A 107 -9.08 14.93 1.11
C GLY A 107 -7.61 15.22 0.86
N LEU A 108 -6.83 14.22 0.45
CA LEU A 108 -5.40 14.40 0.12
C LEU A 108 -5.20 15.32 -1.08
N GLY A 109 -5.95 15.18 -2.18
CA GLY A 109 -5.84 16.05 -3.35
C GLY A 109 -6.20 17.52 -3.08
N THR A 110 -7.11 17.79 -2.14
CA THR A 110 -7.43 19.15 -1.70
C THR A 110 -6.36 19.75 -0.78
N LEU A 111 -5.65 18.91 -0.03
CA LEU A 111 -4.57 19.34 0.87
C LEU A 111 -3.23 19.44 0.15
N LEU A 112 -3.01 18.62 -0.89
CA LEU A 112 -1.79 18.48 -1.65
C LEU A 112 -2.09 18.72 -3.13
N HIS A 113 -1.92 19.97 -3.56
CA HIS A 113 -2.14 20.37 -4.94
C HIS A 113 -0.96 21.20 -5.47
N GLY A 114 -0.86 21.27 -6.81
CA GLY A 114 0.05 22.19 -7.49
C GLY A 114 -0.42 23.65 -7.40
N PRO A 115 0.41 24.61 -7.84
CA PRO A 115 0.03 26.02 -7.84
C PRO A 115 -1.12 26.27 -8.84
N THR A 116 -2.02 27.18 -8.50
CA THR A 116 -3.09 27.67 -9.39
C THR A 116 -3.07 29.19 -9.47
N GLY A 117 -3.94 29.79 -10.27
CA GLY A 117 -4.05 31.25 -10.35
C GLY A 117 -4.39 31.94 -9.02
N ASP A 118 -5.00 31.21 -8.07
CA ASP A 118 -5.48 31.76 -6.79
C ASP A 118 -4.79 31.17 -5.55
N LEU A 119 -4.03 30.09 -5.69
CA LEU A 119 -3.49 29.32 -4.56
C LEU A 119 -2.05 28.88 -4.85
N ASP A 120 -1.18 29.04 -3.85
CA ASP A 120 0.17 28.50 -3.88
C ASP A 120 0.18 26.96 -3.89
N SER A 121 1.30 26.38 -4.31
CA SER A 121 1.50 24.94 -4.26
C SER A 121 1.58 24.45 -2.81
N ALA A 122 0.86 23.37 -2.50
CA ALA A 122 0.98 22.63 -1.23
C ALA A 122 1.73 21.29 -1.40
N ALA A 123 2.25 21.01 -2.59
CA ALA A 123 3.09 19.83 -2.84
C ALA A 123 4.47 19.93 -2.14
N TYR A 124 4.93 18.86 -1.51
CA TYR A 124 6.20 18.85 -0.78
C TYR A 124 6.93 17.50 -0.82
N GLY A 125 8.17 17.50 -0.33
CA GLY A 125 8.91 16.31 0.10
C GLY A 125 9.12 15.25 -0.99
N GLY A 126 9.02 13.98 -0.59
CA GLY A 126 9.24 12.82 -1.47
C GLY A 126 8.27 12.77 -2.66
N MET A 127 7.08 13.35 -2.55
CA MET A 127 6.10 13.37 -3.64
C MET A 127 6.66 14.06 -4.90
N LEU A 128 7.35 15.19 -4.74
CA LEU A 128 7.91 15.96 -5.86
C LEU A 128 8.97 15.16 -6.64
N TRP A 129 9.71 14.28 -5.97
CA TRP A 129 10.66 13.38 -6.62
C TRP A 129 9.95 12.40 -7.56
N TYR A 130 8.82 11.82 -7.15
CA TYR A 130 8.03 10.94 -8.00
C TYR A 130 7.24 11.69 -9.08
N VAL A 131 6.83 12.94 -8.83
CA VAL A 131 6.27 13.83 -9.86
C VAL A 131 7.30 14.02 -10.99
N ALA A 132 8.54 14.35 -10.63
CA ALA A 132 9.63 14.51 -11.59
C ALA A 132 9.87 13.23 -12.40
N LYS A 133 9.83 12.04 -11.75
CA LYS A 133 9.93 10.76 -12.47
C LYS A 133 8.81 10.53 -13.49
N VAL A 134 7.57 10.84 -13.14
CA VAL A 134 6.44 10.73 -14.07
C VAL A 134 6.67 11.64 -15.28
N VAL A 135 6.99 12.91 -15.05
CA VAL A 135 7.23 13.90 -16.11
C VAL A 135 8.40 13.46 -17.00
N SER A 136 9.52 13.06 -16.42
CA SER A 136 10.70 12.57 -17.15
C SER A 136 10.36 11.35 -18.02
N ALA A 137 9.60 10.40 -17.48
CA ALA A 137 9.16 9.22 -18.21
C ALA A 137 8.25 9.54 -19.41
N THR A 138 7.53 10.67 -19.43
CA THR A 138 6.77 11.11 -20.62
C THR A 138 7.64 11.49 -21.81
N HIS A 139 8.89 11.89 -21.55
CA HIS A 139 9.85 12.30 -22.57
C HIS A 139 10.70 11.15 -23.08
N SER A 140 11.26 10.36 -22.17
CA SER A 140 12.08 9.20 -22.50
C SER A 140 12.29 8.32 -21.28
N ILE A 141 12.19 7.01 -21.47
CA ILE A 141 12.62 6.02 -20.49
C ILE A 141 14.00 5.41 -20.82
N VAL A 142 14.58 5.72 -21.99
CA VAL A 142 15.90 5.23 -22.44
C VAL A 142 16.67 6.29 -23.26
N PRO A 143 17.71 6.94 -22.70
CA PRO A 143 17.98 7.06 -21.27
C PRO A 143 16.89 7.90 -20.60
N PHE A 144 16.78 7.80 -19.29
CA PHE A 144 15.82 8.60 -18.52
C PHE A 144 16.28 10.05 -18.50
N ARG A 145 15.44 10.99 -18.95
CA ARG A 145 15.80 12.42 -19.05
C ARG A 145 15.54 13.19 -17.76
N ASP A 146 15.89 12.60 -16.63
CA ASP A 146 15.84 13.28 -15.34
C ASP A 146 17.28 13.69 -14.97
N PRO A 147 17.65 14.98 -15.02
CA PRO A 147 18.99 15.43 -14.68
C PRO A 147 19.38 15.13 -13.22
N LEU A 148 18.40 14.99 -12.32
CA LEU A 148 18.62 14.59 -10.92
C LEU A 148 18.80 13.06 -10.79
N ALA A 149 18.27 12.27 -11.72
CA ALA A 149 18.40 10.81 -11.73
C ALA A 149 19.48 10.28 -12.71
N GLU A 150 19.96 11.05 -13.70
CA GLU A 150 21.09 10.63 -14.57
C GLU A 150 22.40 10.49 -13.78
N GLY A 151 22.53 11.15 -12.63
CA GLY A 151 23.59 10.89 -11.66
C GLY A 151 23.43 9.57 -10.87
N GLU A 152 22.24 8.96 -10.90
CA GLU A 152 21.87 7.82 -10.06
C GLU A 152 21.24 6.69 -10.91
N GLN A 153 22.07 5.74 -11.32
CA GLN A 153 21.81 4.71 -12.35
C GLN A 153 20.66 3.70 -12.07
N MET A 154 19.78 3.91 -11.09
CA MET A 154 18.67 3.00 -10.74
C MET A 154 17.29 3.57 -11.07
N ILE A 155 17.16 3.96 -12.33
CA ILE A 155 15.98 4.53 -12.94
C ILE A 155 14.77 3.57 -12.97
N TYR A 156 15.01 2.24 -12.95
CA TYR A 156 13.97 1.23 -13.26
C TYR A 156 13.36 0.50 -12.06
N THR A 157 13.93 0.64 -10.87
CA THR A 157 13.34 0.10 -9.63
C THR A 157 12.29 1.06 -9.10
N GLU A 158 11.21 0.54 -8.52
CA GLU A 158 10.11 1.36 -8.00
C GLU A 158 9.47 2.30 -9.06
N ALA A 159 9.66 1.99 -10.35
CA ALA A 159 9.26 2.83 -11.47
C ALA A 159 7.83 2.54 -11.95
N GLY A 160 7.19 1.46 -11.49
CA GLY A 160 5.90 0.99 -11.98
C GLY A 160 4.79 2.06 -11.91
N THR A 161 4.67 2.77 -10.78
CA THR A 161 3.71 3.88 -10.65
C THR A 161 4.04 5.06 -11.55
N SER A 162 5.32 5.32 -11.80
CA SER A 162 5.77 6.43 -12.64
C SER A 162 5.50 6.15 -14.12
N PHE A 163 5.72 4.92 -14.58
CA PHE A 163 5.41 4.52 -15.96
C PHE A 163 3.90 4.52 -16.22
N VAL A 164 3.09 4.01 -15.29
CA VAL A 164 1.63 4.10 -15.42
C VAL A 164 1.19 5.56 -15.46
N GLY A 165 1.71 6.41 -14.56
CA GLY A 165 1.43 7.84 -14.56
C GLY A 165 1.84 8.53 -15.86
N ALA A 166 2.99 8.18 -16.43
CA ALA A 166 3.50 8.78 -17.67
C ALA A 166 2.64 8.42 -18.90
N VAL A 167 2.08 7.21 -18.94
CA VAL A 167 1.11 6.83 -19.99
C VAL A 167 -0.21 7.57 -19.79
N LEU A 168 -0.67 7.72 -18.55
CA LEU A 168 -1.89 8.46 -18.22
C LEU A 168 -1.75 9.98 -18.44
N ALA A 169 -0.52 10.51 -18.48
CA ALA A 169 -0.25 11.92 -18.73
C ALA A 169 -0.72 12.42 -20.11
N TRP A 170 -1.11 11.51 -21.01
CA TRP A 170 -1.71 11.86 -22.29
C TRP A 170 -3.22 12.10 -22.21
N LEU A 171 -3.85 11.84 -21.06
CA LEU A 171 -5.27 12.14 -20.85
C LEU A 171 -5.48 13.66 -20.66
N PRO A 172 -6.54 14.24 -21.27
CA PRO A 172 -6.89 15.63 -21.03
C PRO A 172 -7.14 15.90 -19.54
N GLY A 173 -6.53 16.97 -19.00
CA GLY A 173 -6.68 17.36 -17.60
C GLY A 173 -5.86 16.54 -16.60
N PHE A 174 -4.94 15.68 -17.07
CA PHE A 174 -4.00 15.00 -16.19
C PHE A 174 -3.01 15.99 -15.56
N ASP A 175 -2.82 15.86 -14.25
CA ASP A 175 -1.88 16.61 -13.43
C ASP A 175 -1.03 15.61 -12.64
N PRO A 176 0.32 15.62 -12.77
CA PRO A 176 1.16 14.63 -12.11
C PRO A 176 1.21 14.80 -10.58
N ILE A 177 0.94 15.98 -10.04
CA ILE A 177 0.81 16.19 -8.59
C ILE A 177 -0.49 15.54 -8.10
N LEU A 178 -1.62 15.81 -8.75
CA LEU A 178 -2.91 15.21 -8.41
C LEU A 178 -2.97 13.70 -8.69
N TYR A 179 -2.14 13.19 -9.60
CA TYR A 179 -1.93 11.75 -9.74
C TYR A 179 -1.40 11.12 -8.45
N HIS A 180 -0.37 11.72 -7.83
CA HIS A 180 0.18 11.23 -6.57
C HIS A 180 -0.69 11.57 -5.35
N ALA A 181 -1.35 12.73 -5.36
CA ALA A 181 -2.15 13.21 -4.23
C ALA A 181 -3.58 12.66 -4.18
N ALA A 182 -4.19 12.32 -5.32
CA ALA A 182 -5.58 11.85 -5.38
C ALA A 182 -5.73 10.49 -6.09
N THR A 183 -5.12 10.30 -7.26
CA THR A 183 -5.31 9.06 -8.05
C THR A 183 -4.78 7.84 -7.31
N LEU A 184 -3.52 7.88 -6.88
CA LEU A 184 -2.87 6.74 -6.22
C LEU A 184 -3.45 6.44 -4.83
N PRO A 185 -3.75 7.42 -3.95
CA PRO A 185 -4.44 7.18 -2.70
C PRO A 185 -5.84 6.56 -2.89
N THR A 186 -6.64 7.08 -3.82
CA THR A 186 -7.95 6.48 -4.12
C THR A 186 -7.80 5.06 -4.68
N PHE A 187 -6.85 4.83 -5.60
CA PHE A 187 -6.53 3.50 -6.12
C PHE A 187 -6.19 2.51 -5.01
N ALA A 188 -5.31 2.91 -4.09
CA ALA A 188 -4.81 2.05 -3.01
C ALA A 188 -5.96 1.60 -2.11
N VAL A 189 -6.75 2.55 -1.60
CA VAL A 189 -7.88 2.25 -0.71
C VAL A 189 -8.95 1.44 -1.44
N ALA A 190 -9.24 1.74 -2.70
CA ALA A 190 -10.22 0.99 -3.48
C ALA A 190 -9.78 -0.47 -3.70
N SER A 191 -8.50 -0.68 -4.06
CA SER A 191 -7.93 -2.00 -4.26
C SER A 191 -7.87 -2.82 -2.97
N LEU A 192 -7.52 -2.18 -1.85
CA LEU A 192 -7.58 -2.79 -0.52
C LEU A 192 -9.02 -3.20 -0.16
N CYS A 193 -10.00 -2.33 -0.39
CA CYS A 193 -11.40 -2.65 -0.14
C CYS A 193 -11.87 -3.85 -0.96
N VAL A 194 -11.56 -3.90 -2.25
CA VAL A 194 -11.90 -5.04 -3.12
C VAL A 194 -11.27 -6.33 -2.57
N GLY A 195 -9.97 -6.30 -2.26
CA GLY A 195 -9.28 -7.48 -1.74
C GLY A 195 -9.77 -7.94 -0.36
N ILE A 196 -10.06 -7.02 0.58
CA ILE A 196 -10.63 -7.36 1.90
C ILE A 196 -12.00 -8.02 1.72
N ALA A 197 -12.83 -7.45 0.83
CA ALA A 197 -14.16 -7.97 0.59
C ALA A 197 -14.13 -9.40 0.01
N LEU A 198 -13.27 -9.64 -0.97
CA LEU A 198 -13.02 -10.97 -1.54
C LEU A 198 -12.46 -11.94 -0.50
N PHE A 199 -11.52 -11.48 0.34
CA PHE A 199 -10.94 -12.30 1.40
C PHE A 199 -11.96 -12.73 2.46
N ALA A 200 -12.95 -11.87 2.72
CA ALA A 200 -13.98 -12.07 3.73
C ALA A 200 -15.25 -12.76 3.21
N GLU A 201 -15.42 -12.93 1.89
CA GLU A 201 -16.65 -13.41 1.24
C GLU A 201 -17.14 -14.75 1.80
N ASP A 202 -16.25 -15.75 1.83
CA ASP A 202 -16.54 -17.12 2.29
C ASP A 202 -16.28 -17.32 3.79
N ARG A 203 -16.08 -16.24 4.55
CA ARG A 203 -15.74 -16.31 5.97
C ARG A 203 -16.92 -15.89 6.84
N PRO A 204 -17.05 -16.42 8.07
CA PRO A 204 -18.07 -15.96 9.01
C PRO A 204 -17.84 -14.49 9.38
N VAL A 205 -18.93 -13.75 9.61
CA VAL A 205 -18.86 -12.36 10.09
C VAL A 205 -18.14 -12.37 11.44
N PRO A 206 -17.07 -11.58 11.62
CA PRO A 206 -16.35 -11.55 12.88
C PRO A 206 -17.27 -11.05 14.00
N VAL A 207 -17.11 -11.61 15.20
CA VAL A 207 -17.74 -11.04 16.40
C VAL A 207 -17.22 -9.61 16.63
N ALA A 208 -18.04 -8.77 17.26
CA ALA A 208 -17.76 -7.33 17.41
C ALA A 208 -16.31 -6.96 17.81
N PRO A 209 -15.70 -7.56 18.85
CA PRO A 209 -14.35 -7.16 19.24
C PRO A 209 -13.27 -7.56 18.21
N VAL A 210 -13.46 -8.67 17.48
CA VAL A 210 -12.60 -9.04 16.34
C VAL A 210 -12.78 -8.04 15.21
N GLY A 211 -14.02 -7.62 14.94
CA GLY A 211 -14.32 -6.57 13.97
C GLY A 211 -13.61 -5.24 14.29
N VAL A 212 -13.61 -4.83 15.56
CA VAL A 212 -12.89 -3.62 16.01
C VAL A 212 -11.39 -3.75 15.78
N ALA A 213 -10.78 -4.87 16.21
CA ALA A 213 -9.35 -5.10 16.01
C ALA A 213 -8.95 -5.08 14.53
N VAL A 214 -9.75 -5.73 13.68
CA VAL A 214 -9.56 -5.74 12.22
C VAL A 214 -9.66 -4.34 11.63
N ALA A 215 -10.68 -3.55 12.01
CA ALA A 215 -10.85 -2.20 11.49
C ALA A 215 -9.68 -1.28 11.89
N LEU A 216 -9.23 -1.35 13.14
CA LEU A 216 -8.10 -0.56 13.64
C LEU A 216 -6.79 -0.94 12.94
N LEU A 217 -6.50 -2.24 12.82
CA LEU A 217 -5.30 -2.72 12.14
C LEU A 217 -5.34 -2.46 10.63
N ALA A 218 -6.52 -2.48 10.01
CA ALA A 218 -6.67 -2.14 8.60
C ALA A 218 -6.35 -0.67 8.33
N VAL A 219 -6.68 0.25 9.24
CA VAL A 219 -6.28 1.66 9.12
C VAL A 219 -4.78 1.83 9.33
N ALA A 220 -4.22 1.08 10.29
CA ALA A 220 -2.80 1.11 10.63
C ALA A 220 -1.84 0.63 9.52
N ILE A 221 -2.36 0.11 8.39
CA ILE A 221 -1.54 -0.21 7.22
C ILE A 221 -1.04 1.06 6.49
N VAL A 222 -1.58 2.22 6.86
CA VAL A 222 -1.12 3.54 6.43
C VAL A 222 -0.41 4.19 7.64
N PRO A 223 0.93 4.29 7.65
CA PRO A 223 1.70 4.77 8.82
C PRO A 223 1.32 6.18 9.27
N TYR A 224 0.93 7.02 8.32
CA TYR A 224 0.28 8.33 8.47
C TYR A 224 -0.37 8.69 7.12
N PRO A 225 -1.46 9.46 7.08
CA PRO A 225 -2.24 9.66 5.85
C PRO A 225 -1.48 10.14 4.60
N SER A 226 -0.61 11.15 4.70
CA SER A 226 0.18 11.64 3.55
C SER A 226 1.28 10.68 3.10
N TRP A 227 1.57 9.62 3.87
CA TRP A 227 2.62 8.65 3.54
C TRP A 227 2.44 8.02 2.16
N VAL A 228 1.20 7.80 1.73
CA VAL A 228 0.88 7.23 0.41
C VAL A 228 1.27 8.18 -0.72
N THR A 229 1.33 9.49 -0.48
CA THR A 229 1.74 10.50 -1.47
C THR A 229 3.25 10.74 -1.44
N GLU A 230 3.89 10.59 -0.28
CA GLU A 230 5.36 10.67 -0.11
C GLU A 230 6.06 9.39 -0.57
N THR A 231 5.34 8.27 -0.53
CA THR A 231 5.78 6.95 -0.99
C THR A 231 4.78 6.38 -2.02
N PRO A 232 4.59 7.01 -3.19
CA PRO A 232 3.60 6.58 -4.19
C PRO A 232 3.64 5.11 -4.60
N PRO A 233 4.81 4.45 -4.74
CA PRO A 233 4.83 3.03 -5.08
C PRO A 233 4.16 2.13 -4.03
N ALA A 234 4.02 2.59 -2.78
CA ALA A 234 3.26 1.87 -1.77
C ALA A 234 1.78 1.68 -2.14
N ALA A 235 1.19 2.60 -2.92
CA ALA A 235 -0.18 2.48 -3.39
C ALA A 235 -0.42 1.19 -4.18
N PHE A 236 0.55 0.77 -4.98
CA PHE A 236 0.52 -0.48 -5.75
C PHE A 236 0.96 -1.68 -4.92
N ALA A 237 1.89 -1.49 -3.97
CA ALA A 237 2.43 -2.57 -3.15
C ALA A 237 1.46 -3.07 -2.06
N LEU A 238 0.70 -2.19 -1.43
CA LEU A 238 -0.15 -2.54 -0.26
C LEU A 238 -1.14 -3.70 -0.55
N PRO A 239 -1.87 -3.72 -1.68
CA PRO A 239 -2.79 -4.83 -1.93
C PRO A 239 -2.10 -6.15 -2.33
N LEU A 240 -0.79 -6.16 -2.63
CA LEU A 240 -0.04 -7.42 -2.88
C LEU A 240 0.00 -8.33 -1.64
N VAL A 241 -0.31 -7.81 -0.45
CA VAL A 241 -0.37 -8.59 0.79
C VAL A 241 -1.39 -9.73 0.72
N PHE A 242 -2.46 -9.61 -0.06
CA PHE A 242 -3.38 -10.73 -0.29
C PHE A 242 -2.67 -11.90 -0.98
N SER A 243 -1.77 -11.60 -1.91
CA SER A 243 -0.97 -12.59 -2.62
C SER A 243 0.15 -13.16 -1.72
N LEU A 244 0.74 -12.33 -0.85
CA LEU A 244 1.63 -12.81 0.21
C LEU A 244 0.92 -13.83 1.11
N TRP A 245 -0.32 -13.54 1.52
CA TRP A 245 -1.15 -14.47 2.27
C TRP A 245 -1.36 -15.77 1.49
N ARG A 246 -1.73 -15.69 0.20
CA ARG A 246 -1.98 -16.88 -0.65
C ARG A 246 -0.75 -17.79 -0.68
N VAL A 247 0.42 -17.19 -0.94
CA VAL A 247 1.71 -17.88 -0.99
C VAL A 247 2.07 -18.50 0.38
N TRP A 248 1.84 -17.78 1.48
CA TRP A 248 2.19 -18.21 2.83
C TRP A 248 1.22 -19.24 3.44
N ARG A 249 -0.10 -19.09 3.24
CA ARG A 249 -1.15 -19.82 3.98
C ARG A 249 -2.08 -20.71 3.17
N ASP A 250 -2.25 -20.43 1.88
CA ASP A 250 -3.10 -21.28 1.05
C ASP A 250 -2.30 -22.41 0.39
N GLU A 251 -2.96 -23.53 0.15
CA GLU A 251 -2.40 -24.64 -0.62
C GLU A 251 -2.52 -24.30 -2.10
N LEU A 252 -1.38 -23.98 -2.73
CA LEU A 252 -1.27 -23.71 -4.15
C LEU A 252 -0.56 -24.89 -4.82
N ASP A 253 -1.00 -25.27 -6.01
CA ASP A 253 -0.23 -26.19 -6.84
C ASP A 253 1.14 -25.58 -7.18
N THR A 254 2.18 -26.41 -7.33
CA THR A 254 3.56 -25.96 -7.49
C THR A 254 3.74 -25.00 -8.66
N ARG A 255 3.05 -25.22 -9.79
CA ARG A 255 3.19 -24.37 -10.97
C ARG A 255 2.65 -22.97 -10.69
N TRP A 256 1.50 -22.89 -10.05
CA TRP A 256 0.92 -21.61 -9.67
C TRP A 256 1.66 -20.92 -8.54
N LEU A 257 2.16 -21.68 -7.56
CA LEU A 257 3.00 -21.13 -6.51
C LEU A 257 4.22 -20.43 -7.12
N VAL A 258 4.89 -21.08 -8.08
CA VAL A 258 6.03 -20.50 -8.80
C VAL A 258 5.59 -19.25 -9.57
N LEU A 259 4.54 -19.34 -10.40
CA LEU A 259 4.06 -18.21 -11.18
C LEU A 259 3.69 -17.01 -10.29
N LEU A 260 2.85 -17.22 -9.28
CA LEU A 260 2.36 -16.18 -8.39
C LEU A 260 3.52 -15.57 -7.58
N SER A 261 4.45 -16.39 -7.09
CA SER A 261 5.63 -15.89 -6.37
C SER A 261 6.52 -15.05 -7.28
N THR A 262 6.71 -15.46 -8.55
CA THR A 262 7.47 -14.68 -9.53
C THR A 262 6.78 -13.35 -9.85
N VAL A 263 5.47 -13.37 -10.11
CA VAL A 263 4.70 -12.14 -10.39
C VAL A 263 4.75 -11.18 -9.20
N VAL A 264 4.48 -11.67 -7.98
CA VAL A 264 4.53 -10.85 -6.77
C VAL A 264 5.94 -10.30 -6.52
N ALA A 265 7.00 -11.08 -6.76
CA ALA A 265 8.37 -10.59 -6.64
C ALA A 265 8.69 -9.48 -7.65
N LEU A 266 8.23 -9.62 -8.91
CA LEU A 266 8.38 -8.60 -9.94
C LEU A 266 7.58 -7.34 -9.62
N ASP A 267 6.35 -7.49 -9.11
CA ASP A 267 5.53 -6.35 -8.68
C ASP A 267 6.16 -5.62 -7.50
N TYR A 268 6.67 -6.33 -6.50
CA TYR A 268 7.42 -5.70 -5.41
C TYR A 268 8.70 -5.05 -5.91
N PHE A 269 9.43 -5.64 -6.86
CA PHE A 269 10.60 -4.98 -7.46
C PHE A 269 10.22 -3.65 -8.15
N GLN A 270 9.12 -3.64 -8.88
CA GLN A 270 8.61 -2.46 -9.60
C GLN A 270 7.91 -1.43 -8.72
N THR A 271 7.57 -1.80 -7.48
CA THR A 271 6.87 -0.92 -6.54
C THR A 271 7.76 -0.61 -5.34
N LYS A 272 8.10 -1.59 -4.49
CA LYS A 272 8.97 -1.45 -3.32
C LYS A 272 9.91 -2.62 -3.15
N VAL A 273 11.12 -2.46 -3.69
CA VAL A 273 12.13 -3.53 -3.80
C VAL A 273 12.55 -4.10 -2.44
N ILE A 274 12.59 -3.27 -1.39
CA ILE A 274 12.95 -3.71 -0.03
C ILE A 274 11.89 -4.65 0.58
N ALA A 275 10.62 -4.54 0.17
CA ALA A 275 9.57 -5.44 0.64
C ALA A 275 9.76 -6.90 0.16
N ILE A 276 10.63 -7.15 -0.83
CA ILE A 276 11.05 -8.50 -1.24
C ILE A 276 11.71 -9.25 -0.07
N MET A 277 12.35 -8.55 0.87
CA MET A 277 12.90 -9.18 2.08
C MET A 277 11.80 -9.81 2.95
N ALA A 278 10.65 -9.15 3.09
CA ALA A 278 9.51 -9.69 3.81
C ALA A 278 8.88 -10.90 3.09
N LEU A 279 8.74 -10.83 1.75
CA LEU A 279 8.31 -11.97 0.92
C LEU A 279 9.22 -13.20 1.16
N GLY A 280 10.54 -13.00 1.14
CA GLY A 280 11.51 -14.08 1.29
C GLY A 280 11.43 -14.76 2.66
N LEU A 281 11.30 -13.98 3.73
CA LEU A 281 11.18 -14.52 5.09
C LEU A 281 9.83 -15.21 5.31
N LEU A 282 8.73 -14.65 4.80
CA LEU A 282 7.40 -15.26 4.86
C LEU A 282 7.33 -16.58 4.08
N LEU A 283 7.98 -16.64 2.92
CA LEU A 283 8.11 -17.87 2.11
C LEU A 283 8.87 -18.96 2.88
N LEU A 284 10.02 -18.61 3.47
CA LEU A 284 10.80 -19.55 4.26
C LEU A 284 10.02 -20.03 5.49
N ALA A 285 9.33 -19.13 6.18
CA ALA A 285 8.47 -19.44 7.30
C ALA A 285 7.33 -20.40 6.92
N GLY A 286 6.62 -20.14 5.82
CA GLY A 286 5.57 -21.04 5.32
C GLY A 286 6.10 -22.42 4.96
N LEU A 287 7.29 -22.48 4.33
CA LEU A 287 7.97 -23.75 4.02
C LEU A 287 8.32 -24.53 5.30
N VAL A 288 8.82 -23.85 6.34
CA VAL A 288 9.11 -24.44 7.64
C VAL A 288 7.83 -24.97 8.30
N GLU A 289 6.78 -24.15 8.39
CA GLU A 289 5.53 -24.54 9.04
C GLU A 289 4.89 -25.77 8.38
N ARG A 290 4.91 -25.86 7.05
CA ARG A 290 4.25 -26.94 6.30
C ARG A 290 5.08 -28.21 6.16
N HIS A 291 6.40 -28.10 6.12
CA HIS A 291 7.25 -29.22 5.70
C HIS A 291 8.27 -29.67 6.74
N ARG A 292 8.34 -29.05 7.94
CA ARG A 292 9.29 -29.43 9.00
C ARG A 292 9.32 -30.91 9.38
N HIS A 293 8.23 -31.63 9.14
CA HIS A 293 8.09 -33.05 9.47
C HIS A 293 8.56 -33.99 8.35
N ARG A 294 8.92 -33.48 7.17
CA ARG A 294 9.42 -34.31 6.07
C ARG A 294 10.88 -34.72 6.30
N PRO A 295 11.27 -35.95 5.90
CA PRO A 295 12.64 -36.44 6.11
C PRO A 295 13.70 -35.65 5.33
N ASP A 296 13.34 -35.08 4.19
CA ASP A 296 14.19 -34.26 3.32
C ASP A 296 14.15 -32.75 3.66
N PHE A 297 13.34 -32.35 4.66
CA PHE A 297 13.05 -30.95 4.97
C PHE A 297 14.30 -30.10 5.15
N ARG A 298 15.29 -30.60 5.91
CA ARG A 298 16.53 -29.84 6.18
C ARG A 298 17.22 -29.44 4.87
N ARG A 299 17.31 -30.37 3.92
CA ARG A 299 17.93 -30.11 2.61
C ARG A 299 17.13 -29.08 1.81
N VAL A 300 15.80 -29.23 1.76
CA VAL A 300 14.91 -28.30 1.05
C VAL A 300 14.96 -26.89 1.66
N ALA A 301 14.91 -26.80 3.00
CA ALA A 301 14.99 -25.54 3.73
C ALA A 301 16.34 -24.85 3.53
N THR A 302 17.45 -25.59 3.55
CA THR A 302 18.79 -25.04 3.28
C THR A 302 18.90 -24.53 1.84
N ILE A 303 18.40 -25.26 0.85
CA ILE A 303 18.41 -24.81 -0.55
C ILE A 303 17.53 -23.57 -0.71
N ALA A 304 16.32 -23.56 -0.14
CA ALA A 304 15.43 -22.42 -0.19
C ALA A 304 16.03 -21.18 0.48
N ALA A 305 16.62 -21.34 1.68
CA ALA A 305 17.31 -20.27 2.38
C ALA A 305 18.53 -19.77 1.58
N GLY A 306 19.30 -20.67 0.97
CA GLY A 306 20.43 -20.32 0.10
C GLY A 306 20.00 -19.51 -1.12
N LEU A 307 18.94 -19.94 -1.83
CA LEU A 307 18.38 -19.20 -2.97
C LEU A 307 17.82 -17.84 -2.57
N LEU A 308 17.13 -17.76 -1.42
CA LEU A 308 16.65 -16.48 -0.89
C LEU A 308 17.80 -15.55 -0.53
N THR A 309 18.87 -16.07 0.08
CA THR A 309 20.05 -15.30 0.46
C THR A 309 20.78 -14.80 -0.78
N LEU A 310 20.93 -15.64 -1.80
CA LEU A 310 21.53 -15.27 -3.09
C LEU A 310 20.67 -14.25 -3.84
N GLY A 311 19.35 -14.42 -3.84
CA GLY A 311 18.42 -13.44 -4.42
C GLY A 311 18.47 -12.10 -3.69
N ALA A 312 18.46 -12.11 -2.36
CA ALA A 312 18.62 -10.90 -1.54
C ALA A 312 19.97 -10.22 -1.78
N ALA A 313 21.06 -10.98 -1.85
CA ALA A 313 22.39 -10.46 -2.15
C ALA A 313 22.48 -9.87 -3.56
N ALA A 314 21.82 -10.49 -4.55
CA ALA A 314 21.74 -9.96 -5.91
C ALA A 314 20.93 -8.66 -5.95
N VAL A 315 19.77 -8.62 -5.28
CA VAL A 315 18.96 -7.39 -5.17
C VAL A 315 19.77 -6.30 -4.47
N ILE A 316 20.32 -6.55 -3.28
CA ILE A 316 21.15 -5.61 -2.53
C ILE A 316 22.36 -5.17 -3.38
N GLY A 317 23.05 -6.10 -4.04
CA GLY A 317 24.18 -5.80 -4.92
C GLY A 317 23.80 -4.89 -6.08
N LEU A 318 22.64 -5.12 -6.70
CA LEU A 318 22.09 -4.24 -7.74
C LEU A 318 21.71 -2.87 -7.15
N LEU A 319 21.10 -2.84 -5.96
CA LEU A 319 20.79 -1.58 -5.25
C LEU A 319 22.06 -0.77 -4.99
N PHE A 320 23.13 -1.40 -4.49
CA PHE A 320 24.40 -0.72 -4.23
C PHE A 320 25.14 -0.31 -5.50
N ALA A 321 25.11 -1.15 -6.54
CA ALA A 321 25.81 -0.88 -7.80
C ALA A 321 25.16 0.25 -8.61
N PHE A 322 23.83 0.39 -8.53
CA PHE A 322 23.08 1.31 -9.38
C PHE A 322 22.41 2.46 -8.60
N ALA A 323 22.23 2.34 -7.29
CA ALA A 323 21.60 3.35 -6.42
C ALA A 323 22.43 3.60 -5.15
N SER A 324 23.61 4.19 -5.33
CA SER A 324 24.50 4.58 -4.21
C SER A 324 23.80 5.46 -3.16
N TRP A 325 22.75 6.20 -3.50
CA TRP A 325 21.93 6.96 -2.55
C TRP A 325 21.23 6.11 -1.48
N TYR A 326 20.90 4.84 -1.74
CA TYR A 326 20.37 3.96 -0.68
C TYR A 326 21.36 3.81 0.48
N THR A 327 22.66 3.88 0.19
CA THR A 327 23.71 3.86 1.22
C THR A 327 23.77 5.16 2.02
N GLY A 328 23.43 6.29 1.39
CA GLY A 328 23.29 7.59 2.06
C GLY A 328 21.98 7.74 2.85
N LEU A 329 20.95 6.97 2.50
CA LEU A 329 19.67 6.93 3.21
C LEU A 329 19.66 6.00 4.42
N ALA A 330 20.46 4.94 4.38
CA ALA A 330 20.61 4.03 5.51
C ALA A 330 21.47 4.70 6.59
N SER A 331 20.87 5.53 7.42
CA SER A 331 21.53 6.08 8.60
C SER A 331 21.06 5.37 9.88
N PRO A 332 21.95 5.18 10.86
CA PRO A 332 21.53 4.68 12.16
C PRO A 332 20.56 5.67 12.79
N LYS A 333 19.47 5.17 13.33
CA LYS A 333 18.54 5.94 14.17
C LYS A 333 18.25 5.18 15.45
N ALA A 334 17.57 5.79 16.40
CA ALA A 334 17.21 5.15 17.66
C ALA A 334 15.78 5.52 18.05
N LEU A 335 14.81 5.08 17.24
CA LEU A 335 13.41 5.50 17.37
C LEU A 335 12.84 5.36 18.80
N PRO A 336 13.08 4.27 19.54
CA PRO A 336 12.60 4.17 20.93
C PRO A 336 13.23 5.20 21.86
N LEU A 337 14.50 5.55 21.65
CA LEU A 337 15.20 6.56 22.45
C LEU A 337 14.68 7.95 22.10
N ASP A 338 14.48 8.23 20.80
CA ASP A 338 13.94 9.51 20.31
C ASP A 338 12.51 9.72 20.83
N ALA A 339 11.69 8.67 20.86
CA ALA A 339 10.35 8.70 21.44
C ALA A 339 10.36 9.03 22.95
N VAL A 340 11.32 8.49 23.71
CA VAL A 340 11.46 8.81 25.15
C VAL A 340 11.95 10.23 25.36
N ARG A 341 12.93 10.70 24.58
CA ARG A 341 13.46 12.07 24.66
C ARG A 341 12.38 13.11 24.41
N GLY A 342 11.55 12.90 23.40
CA GLY A 342 10.42 13.79 23.09
C GLY A 342 9.39 13.92 24.22
N LEU A 343 9.33 12.96 25.16
CA LEU A 343 8.50 13.07 26.36
C LEU A 343 9.17 13.84 27.51
N THR A 344 10.51 13.81 27.58
CA THR A 344 11.27 14.35 28.70
C THR A 344 11.68 15.81 28.52
N ASP A 345 11.66 16.34 27.30
CA ASP A 345 12.18 17.67 26.96
C ASP A 345 11.25 18.85 27.32
N GLY A 346 10.39 18.69 28.34
CA GLY A 346 9.68 19.78 29.01
C GLY A 346 8.41 20.30 28.34
N ASP A 347 8.23 20.07 27.03
CA ASP A 347 6.99 20.37 26.30
C ASP A 347 6.63 19.24 25.32
N PRO A 348 6.02 18.14 25.81
CA PRO A 348 5.71 16.99 24.96
C PRO A 348 4.64 17.36 23.92
N ASP A 349 5.06 17.39 22.65
CA ASP A 349 4.16 17.63 21.52
C ASP A 349 3.38 16.36 21.13
N VAL A 350 2.29 16.55 20.39
CA VAL A 350 1.42 15.44 19.93
C VAL A 350 2.20 14.44 19.09
N ARG A 351 3.21 14.90 18.33
CA ARG A 351 4.05 14.06 17.49
C ARG A 351 4.94 13.11 18.31
N SER A 352 5.53 13.60 19.41
CA SER A 352 6.32 12.79 20.35
C SER A 352 5.46 11.72 21.02
N LEU A 353 4.24 12.06 21.44
CA LEU A 353 3.26 11.07 21.91
C LEU A 353 2.93 10.03 20.83
N GLY A 354 2.81 10.45 19.57
CA GLY A 354 2.62 9.56 18.43
C GLY A 354 3.75 8.55 18.24
N LEU A 355 5.01 8.96 18.40
CA LEU A 355 6.17 8.06 18.31
C LEU A 355 6.19 7.02 19.43
N VAL A 356 5.84 7.42 20.66
CA VAL A 356 5.72 6.49 21.80
C VAL A 356 4.62 5.48 21.54
N CYS A 357 3.46 5.95 21.07
CA CYS A 357 2.34 5.07 20.73
C CYS A 357 2.72 4.06 19.64
N LEU A 358 3.48 4.47 18.62
CA LEU A 358 3.98 3.58 17.57
C LEU A 358 4.83 2.44 18.15
N VAL A 359 5.87 2.78 18.92
CA VAL A 359 6.80 1.80 19.53
C VAL A 359 6.05 0.82 20.43
N VAL A 360 5.18 1.33 21.30
CA VAL A 360 4.38 0.50 22.21
C VAL A 360 3.44 -0.42 21.42
N ALA A 361 2.82 0.09 20.35
CA ALA A 361 1.90 -0.69 19.55
C ALA A 361 2.58 -1.83 18.79
N GLU A 362 3.75 -1.59 18.22
CA GLU A 362 4.55 -2.61 17.54
C GLU A 362 4.95 -3.74 18.50
N VAL A 363 5.36 -3.39 19.73
CA VAL A 363 5.63 -4.37 20.79
C VAL A 363 4.37 -5.16 21.16
N LEU A 364 3.23 -4.48 21.33
CA LEU A 364 1.95 -5.16 21.64
C LEU A 364 1.51 -6.11 20.52
N LEU A 365 1.74 -5.73 19.25
CA LEU A 365 1.46 -6.59 18.11
C LEU A 365 2.37 -7.81 18.09
N LEU A 366 3.67 -7.64 18.33
CA LEU A 366 4.62 -8.74 18.49
C LEU A 366 4.20 -9.70 19.61
N VAL A 367 3.77 -9.17 20.76
CA VAL A 367 3.24 -9.96 21.87
C VAL A 367 1.98 -10.72 21.44
N ALA A 368 1.06 -10.08 20.71
CA ALA A 368 -0.17 -10.70 20.25
C ALA A 368 0.11 -11.90 19.31
N VAL A 369 1.04 -11.72 18.37
CA VAL A 369 1.46 -12.76 17.42
C VAL A 369 2.25 -13.88 18.12
N ALA A 370 3.12 -13.54 19.07
CA ALA A 370 3.88 -14.52 19.86
C ALA A 370 2.96 -15.39 20.73
N ARG A 371 1.98 -14.79 21.42
CA ARG A 371 0.99 -15.51 22.23
C ARG A 371 0.13 -16.46 21.39
N ALA A 372 -0.17 -16.06 20.15
CA ALA A 372 -0.85 -16.89 19.17
C ALA A 372 0.03 -18.00 18.57
N ARG A 373 1.34 -18.01 18.88
CA ARG A 373 2.34 -18.95 18.35
C ARG A 373 2.40 -18.97 16.82
N VAL A 374 2.12 -17.83 16.19
CA VAL A 374 2.20 -17.68 14.73
C VAL A 374 3.63 -17.26 14.37
N TRP A 375 4.58 -18.15 14.60
CA TRP A 375 6.00 -17.87 14.46
C TRP A 375 6.40 -17.46 13.05
N GLY A 376 5.69 -17.97 12.02
CA GLY A 376 5.94 -17.59 10.65
C GLY A 376 5.65 -16.13 10.31
N LEU A 377 4.80 -15.45 11.08
CA LEU A 377 4.63 -13.99 11.00
C LEU A 377 5.48 -13.25 12.04
N TRP A 378 5.67 -13.84 13.22
CA TRP A 378 6.40 -13.19 14.31
C TRP A 378 7.85 -12.85 13.93
N VAL A 379 8.57 -13.80 13.30
CA VAL A 379 9.97 -13.60 12.91
C VAL A 379 10.15 -12.45 11.91
N PRO A 380 9.42 -12.41 10.77
CA PRO A 380 9.56 -11.29 9.84
C PRO A 380 9.11 -9.97 10.47
N LEU A 381 8.01 -9.95 11.24
CA LEU A 381 7.55 -8.75 11.98
C LEU A 381 8.57 -8.23 13.00
N ALA A 382 9.22 -9.12 13.76
CA ALA A 382 10.23 -8.70 14.74
C ALA A 382 11.43 -8.08 14.03
N LEU A 383 11.84 -8.66 12.89
CA LEU A 383 12.97 -8.14 12.12
C LEU A 383 12.66 -6.79 11.49
N THR A 384 11.49 -6.61 10.88
CA THR A 384 11.10 -5.32 10.29
C THR A 384 10.92 -4.24 11.34
N VAL A 385 10.35 -4.56 12.51
CA VAL A 385 10.28 -3.63 13.65
C VAL A 385 11.68 -3.21 14.07
N LEU A 386 12.60 -4.15 14.30
CA LEU A 386 13.98 -3.83 14.67
C LEU A 386 14.69 -2.98 13.60
N LEU A 387 14.57 -3.34 12.34
CA LEU A 387 15.14 -2.54 11.24
C LEU A 387 14.50 -1.15 11.19
N SER A 388 13.18 -1.05 11.34
CA SER A 388 12.46 0.24 11.39
C SER A 388 12.79 1.08 12.62
N TRP A 389 13.35 0.51 13.69
CA TRP A 389 13.77 1.24 14.89
C TRP A 389 15.19 1.76 14.81
N PHE A 390 16.08 1.01 14.17
CA PHE A 390 17.52 1.25 14.21
C PHE A 390 18.11 1.69 12.88
N VAL A 391 17.39 1.49 11.79
CA VAL A 391 17.84 1.84 10.44
C VAL A 391 16.80 2.80 9.85
N SER A 392 17.23 4.03 9.58
CA SER A 392 16.43 4.97 8.82
C SER A 392 16.56 4.67 7.32
N GLY A 393 15.70 5.27 6.51
CA GLY A 393 15.75 5.15 5.06
C GLY A 393 14.42 4.71 4.45
N TYR A 394 14.30 4.94 3.15
CA TYR A 394 13.12 4.58 2.37
C TYR A 394 13.01 3.06 2.24
N GLY A 395 11.99 2.43 2.84
CA GLY A 395 11.51 1.13 2.37
C GLY A 395 11.13 0.06 3.40
N PHE A 396 11.51 0.19 4.67
CA PHE A 396 11.08 -0.78 5.70
C PHE A 396 9.61 -0.63 6.08
N ASP A 397 9.05 0.58 5.94
CA ASP A 397 7.66 0.87 6.29
C ASP A 397 6.68 -0.01 5.52
N VAL A 398 6.92 -0.27 4.22
CA VAL A 398 6.04 -1.12 3.39
C VAL A 398 6.06 -2.57 3.87
N ALA A 399 7.22 -3.07 4.31
CA ALA A 399 7.34 -4.41 4.87
C ALA A 399 6.59 -4.51 6.21
N LEU A 400 6.80 -3.54 7.10
CA LEU A 400 6.13 -3.46 8.40
C LEU A 400 4.60 -3.39 8.26
N VAL A 401 4.08 -2.49 7.41
CA VAL A 401 2.62 -2.38 7.20
C VAL A 401 2.05 -3.61 6.50
N SER A 402 2.83 -4.28 5.65
CA SER A 402 2.43 -5.55 5.06
C SER A 402 2.22 -6.63 6.13
N GLU A 403 3.05 -6.67 7.15
CA GLU A 403 2.95 -7.63 8.25
C GLU A 403 1.85 -7.26 9.26
N ILE A 404 1.66 -5.97 9.53
CA ILE A 404 0.47 -5.46 10.24
C ILE A 404 -0.80 -5.90 9.50
N PHE A 405 -0.79 -5.78 8.16
CA PHE A 405 -1.92 -6.21 7.35
C PHE A 405 -2.11 -7.73 7.36
N LEU A 406 -1.04 -8.53 7.34
CA LEU A 406 -1.12 -9.98 7.55
C LEU A 406 -1.72 -10.33 8.91
N ALA A 407 -1.41 -9.58 9.99
CA ALA A 407 -2.04 -9.77 11.30
C ALA A 407 -3.55 -9.46 11.26
N CYS A 408 -3.96 -8.43 10.52
CA CYS A 408 -5.38 -8.15 10.24
C CYS A 408 -6.04 -9.32 9.48
N LEU A 409 -5.38 -9.87 8.46
CA LEU A 409 -5.87 -11.04 7.71
C LEU A 409 -5.95 -12.31 8.57
N LEU A 410 -5.05 -12.49 9.54
CA LEU A 410 -5.12 -13.60 10.51
C LEU A 410 -6.42 -13.53 11.33
N LEU A 411 -6.77 -12.35 11.84
CA LEU A 411 -8.03 -12.14 12.58
C LEU A 411 -9.25 -12.40 11.69
N LEU A 412 -9.26 -11.86 10.48
CA LEU A 412 -10.32 -12.11 9.49
C LEU A 412 -10.41 -13.58 9.12
N ALA A 413 -9.29 -14.29 9.14
CA ALA A 413 -9.24 -15.72 8.87
C ALA A 413 -9.76 -16.59 10.02
N GLY A 414 -10.09 -15.99 11.17
CA GLY A 414 -10.55 -16.70 12.37
C GLY A 414 -9.42 -17.30 13.22
N LEU A 415 -8.17 -16.91 12.96
CA LEU A 415 -7.03 -17.35 13.76
C LEU A 415 -6.96 -16.56 15.06
N ARG A 416 -6.66 -17.27 16.16
CA ARG A 416 -6.67 -16.70 17.51
C ARG A 416 -5.43 -15.86 17.77
N LEU A 417 -5.52 -14.56 17.52
CA LEU A 417 -4.60 -13.57 18.09
C LEU A 417 -5.09 -13.13 19.48
N ASP A 418 -4.18 -12.68 20.34
CA ASP A 418 -4.56 -12.05 21.62
C ASP A 418 -5.30 -10.74 21.33
N LEU A 419 -6.62 -10.81 21.43
CA LEU A 419 -7.51 -9.76 20.96
C LEU A 419 -7.33 -8.45 21.73
N ARG A 420 -6.99 -8.51 23.03
CA ARG A 420 -6.77 -7.30 23.83
C ARG A 420 -5.53 -6.55 23.34
N SER A 421 -4.45 -7.30 23.13
CA SER A 421 -3.19 -6.76 22.60
C SER A 421 -3.35 -6.26 21.17
N ALA A 422 -4.11 -6.96 20.33
CA ALA A 422 -4.39 -6.54 18.95
C ALA A 422 -5.23 -5.25 18.87
N ILE A 423 -6.26 -5.11 19.72
CA ILE A 423 -7.07 -3.88 19.80
C ILE A 423 -6.20 -2.72 20.30
N ALA A 424 -5.43 -2.93 21.37
CA ALA A 424 -4.56 -1.90 21.92
C ALA A 424 -3.50 -1.46 20.91
N ALA A 425 -2.84 -2.41 20.23
CA ALA A 425 -1.90 -2.12 19.16
C ALA A 425 -2.56 -1.34 18.02
N GLY A 426 -3.70 -1.79 17.51
CA GLY A 426 -4.42 -1.11 16.44
C GLY A 426 -4.84 0.32 16.82
N ALA A 427 -5.34 0.53 18.04
CA ALA A 427 -5.74 1.86 18.51
C ALA A 427 -4.55 2.82 18.64
N LEU A 428 -3.43 2.34 19.18
CA LEU A 428 -2.20 3.13 19.33
C LEU A 428 -1.55 3.42 17.97
N LEU A 429 -1.54 2.47 17.03
CA LEU A 429 -1.07 2.69 15.65
C LEU A 429 -1.93 3.73 14.93
N MET A 430 -3.25 3.63 15.07
CA MET A 430 -4.19 4.59 14.47
C MET A 430 -3.96 6.01 15.04
N PHE A 431 -3.77 6.12 16.35
CA PHE A 431 -3.42 7.40 16.97
C PHE A 431 -2.06 7.92 16.49
N ALA A 432 -1.04 7.06 16.46
CA ALA A 432 0.28 7.40 15.96
C ALA A 432 0.24 7.91 14.51
N ALA A 433 -0.60 7.31 13.66
CA ALA A 433 -0.78 7.73 12.29
C ALA A 433 -1.39 9.12 12.16
N ALA A 434 -2.40 9.46 12.98
CA ALA A 434 -2.97 10.80 13.01
C ALA A 434 -1.99 11.83 13.60
N ALA A 435 -1.31 11.47 14.69
CA ALA A 435 -0.42 12.36 15.43
C ALA A 435 0.87 12.70 14.68
N ARG A 436 1.34 11.81 13.80
CA ARG A 436 2.57 11.96 13.02
C ARG A 436 2.35 12.56 11.63
N GLU A 437 1.11 12.94 11.30
CA GLU A 437 0.76 13.54 10.02
C GLU A 437 1.53 14.85 9.80
N PRO A 438 2.39 14.94 8.76
CA PRO A 438 3.17 16.16 8.46
C PRO A 438 2.29 17.38 8.15
N LEU A 439 1.10 17.18 7.58
CA LEU A 439 0.13 18.25 7.34
C LEU A 439 -0.53 18.77 8.63
N GLY A 440 -0.19 18.18 9.78
CA GLY A 440 -0.73 18.52 11.09
C GLY A 440 -1.77 17.50 11.59
N PRO A 441 -2.00 17.47 12.91
CA PRO A 441 -2.82 16.44 13.53
C PRO A 441 -4.29 16.49 13.09
N GLN A 442 -4.85 17.69 12.87
CA GLN A 442 -6.24 17.86 12.47
C GLN A 442 -6.56 17.20 11.12
N PRO A 443 -5.85 17.51 10.01
CA PRO A 443 -5.95 16.73 8.76
C PRO A 443 -5.70 15.24 8.97
N GLY A 444 -4.72 14.88 9.80
CA GLY A 444 -4.38 13.50 10.13
C GLY A 444 -5.58 12.71 10.67
N PHE A 445 -6.27 13.24 11.68
CA PHE A 445 -7.46 12.60 12.26
C PHE A 445 -8.59 12.44 11.23
N VAL A 446 -8.83 13.46 10.41
CA VAL A 446 -9.89 13.43 9.39
C VAL A 446 -9.64 12.32 8.36
N LEU A 447 -8.41 12.21 7.88
CA LEU A 447 -8.03 11.20 6.88
C LEU A 447 -8.00 9.78 7.47
N VAL A 448 -7.53 9.62 8.71
CA VAL A 448 -7.60 8.35 9.46
C VAL A 448 -9.05 7.89 9.62
N VAL A 449 -9.96 8.80 9.92
CA VAL A 449 -11.40 8.50 9.98
C VAL A 449 -11.90 8.05 8.61
N ALA A 450 -11.57 8.74 7.51
CA ALA A 450 -11.97 8.33 6.16
C ALA A 450 -11.50 6.89 5.83
N LEU A 451 -10.26 6.54 6.19
CA LEU A 451 -9.72 5.18 6.06
C LEU A 451 -10.50 4.16 6.90
N LEU A 452 -10.83 4.51 8.15
CA LEU A 452 -11.61 3.65 9.05
C LEU A 452 -12.98 3.33 8.46
N VAL A 453 -13.61 4.32 7.82
CA VAL A 453 -14.88 4.13 7.14
C VAL A 453 -14.73 3.19 5.95
N ALA A 454 -13.78 3.44 5.06
CA ALA A 454 -13.58 2.63 3.86
C ALA A 454 -13.24 1.17 4.21
N LEU A 455 -12.18 0.98 5.00
CA LEU A 455 -11.64 -0.35 5.28
C LEU A 455 -12.46 -1.08 6.35
N GLY A 456 -12.92 -0.38 7.40
CA GLY A 456 -13.72 -0.97 8.47
C GLY A 456 -15.12 -1.40 8.01
N ALA A 457 -15.76 -0.64 7.11
CA ALA A 457 -17.06 -1.03 6.54
C ALA A 457 -16.99 -2.37 5.81
N VAL A 458 -15.93 -2.58 5.03
CA VAL A 458 -15.71 -3.80 4.28
C VAL A 458 -15.33 -4.95 5.19
N ALA A 459 -14.38 -4.72 6.09
CA ALA A 459 -13.81 -5.79 6.90
C ALA A 459 -14.78 -6.34 7.96
N VAL A 460 -15.57 -5.47 8.60
CA VAL A 460 -16.50 -5.87 9.67
C VAL A 460 -17.87 -6.29 9.11
N ARG A 461 -18.17 -5.96 7.85
CA ARG A 461 -19.47 -6.21 7.20
C ARG A 461 -20.67 -5.73 8.04
N SER A 462 -20.47 -4.71 8.87
CA SER A 462 -21.45 -4.19 9.84
C SER A 462 -22.18 -2.96 9.30
N ARG A 463 -23.50 -3.07 9.12
CA ARG A 463 -24.36 -1.98 8.65
C ARG A 463 -24.37 -0.76 9.58
N VAL A 464 -24.05 -0.92 10.86
CA VAL A 464 -24.04 0.18 11.85
C VAL A 464 -22.75 0.99 11.77
N LEU A 465 -21.60 0.30 11.74
CA LEU A 465 -20.29 0.96 11.52
C LEU A 465 -20.23 1.63 10.15
N VAL A 466 -20.86 1.01 9.15
CA VAL A 466 -21.12 1.58 7.82
C VAL A 466 -21.87 2.92 7.88
N ARG A 467 -22.93 3.03 8.69
CA ARG A 467 -23.75 4.25 8.77
C ARG A 467 -23.03 5.37 9.52
N VAL A 468 -22.44 5.04 10.67
CA VAL A 468 -21.61 5.98 11.45
C VAL A 468 -20.44 6.46 10.60
N GLY A 469 -19.84 5.54 9.84
CA GLY A 469 -18.75 5.85 8.94
C GLY A 469 -19.16 6.72 7.76
N ALA A 470 -20.29 6.46 7.10
CA ALA A 470 -20.77 7.31 6.01
C ALA A 470 -20.98 8.77 6.47
N VAL A 471 -21.51 8.98 7.68
CA VAL A 471 -21.65 10.30 8.28
C VAL A 471 -20.27 10.92 8.57
N ALA A 472 -19.34 10.13 9.12
CA ALA A 472 -17.99 10.60 9.43
C ALA A 472 -17.16 10.92 8.17
N ALA A 473 -17.31 10.16 7.08
CA ALA A 473 -16.68 10.42 5.79
C ALA A 473 -17.28 11.65 5.10
N ALA A 474 -18.60 11.82 5.15
CA ALA A 474 -19.24 13.05 4.68
C ALA A 474 -18.76 14.28 5.48
N ALA A 475 -18.67 14.14 6.82
CA ALA A 475 -18.12 15.17 7.68
C ALA A 475 -16.63 15.43 7.38
N ALA A 476 -15.84 14.40 7.09
CA ALA A 476 -14.43 14.53 6.72
C ALA A 476 -14.24 15.29 5.41
N VAL A 477 -15.06 15.01 4.39
CA VAL A 477 -15.07 15.75 3.12
C VAL A 477 -15.47 17.20 3.36
N VAL A 478 -16.52 17.46 4.15
CA VAL A 478 -16.95 18.82 4.49
C VAL A 478 -15.88 19.56 5.29
N LEU A 479 -15.22 18.90 6.24
CA LEU A 479 -14.15 19.47 7.05
C LEU A 479 -12.87 19.72 6.25
N ALA A 480 -12.49 18.84 5.32
CA ALA A 480 -11.37 19.07 4.42
C ALA A 480 -11.63 20.29 3.51
N LEU A 481 -12.84 20.41 2.98
CA LEU A 481 -13.28 21.58 2.21
C LEU A 481 -13.36 22.86 3.05
N ALA A 482 -13.65 22.75 4.35
CA ALA A 482 -13.71 23.88 5.28
C ALA A 482 -12.34 24.30 5.83
N ALA A 483 -11.44 23.35 6.11
CA ALA A 483 -10.07 23.61 6.56
C ALA A 483 -9.26 24.36 5.49
N HIS A 484 -9.53 24.06 4.21
CA HIS A 484 -8.97 24.82 3.10
C HIS A 484 -9.38 26.30 3.08
N LYS A 485 -10.54 26.66 3.65
CA LYS A 485 -10.97 28.07 3.80
C LYS A 485 -10.38 28.78 5.03
N GLY A 486 -9.71 28.06 5.92
CA GLY A 486 -9.19 28.59 7.19
C GLY A 486 -7.67 28.57 7.32
N LEU A 487 -6.93 28.07 6.32
CA LEU A 487 -5.47 28.04 6.30
C LEU A 487 -4.90 29.36 5.74
N ASP A 488 -5.11 30.46 6.46
CA ASP A 488 -4.27 31.65 6.32
C ASP A 488 -2.94 31.35 7.04
N ASN A 489 -1.87 31.12 6.27
CA ASN A 489 -0.48 30.77 6.62
C ASN A 489 -0.10 29.30 6.84
N PRO A 490 0.46 28.63 5.82
CA PRO A 490 1.29 27.43 5.99
C PRO A 490 2.77 27.83 6.14
N THR A 491 3.12 28.56 7.19
CA THR A 491 4.52 28.74 7.61
C THR A 491 4.76 28.01 8.93
N VAL A 492 4.72 26.67 8.87
CA VAL A 492 5.21 25.84 9.96
C VAL A 492 6.29 24.90 9.44
N ALA A 493 7.52 25.38 9.60
CA ALA A 493 8.78 24.68 9.82
C ALA A 493 8.96 23.28 9.19
N ILE A 494 9.51 23.24 7.98
CA ILE A 494 10.31 22.10 7.49
C ILE A 494 11.79 22.44 7.74
N THR A 495 12.25 22.19 8.96
CA THR A 495 13.68 22.05 9.28
C THR A 495 13.81 21.06 10.43
N THR A 496 13.92 19.76 10.10
CA THR A 496 15.01 18.83 10.44
C THR A 496 14.65 17.39 10.09
#